data_AF-A0A7W5MKS4-F1
#
_entry.id   AF-A0A7W5MKS4-F1
#
_cell.length_a   1.000
_cell.length_b   1.000
_cell.length_c   1.000
_cell.angle_alpha   90.00
_cell.angle_beta   90.00
_cell.angle_gamma   90.00
#
_symmetry.space_group_name_H-M   'P 1'
#
loop_
_entity.id
_entity.type
_entity.pdbx_description
1 polymer ?
#
loop_
_entity_poly.entity_id
_entity_poly.type
_entity_poly.pdbx_seq_one_letter_code
_entity_poly.pdbx_strand_id
1 'polypeptide(L)'
;MLMGPKHTKVHPSGRGEYRRAFSEHFRPFTGGKDVAPRREHKVSLGLPGTSGFMAQCEAAAVQYEDIVVKAQRRHDAAFDVLDAPMIALSAETFRVEMLEDDNAERWDETGAELRRLVAADLSARGVRFESREGPQRASGVGRAVQDEP
;
A
#
# COMPACT_ATOMS: atom_id res chain seq x y z
N MET A 1 28.97 20.91 21.76
CA MET A 1 28.98 19.66 20.97
C MET A 1 27.54 19.25 20.75
N LEU A 2 27.01 19.41 19.53
CA LEU A 2 25.69 18.87 19.19
C LEU A 2 25.81 17.35 19.16
N MET A 3 25.18 16.67 20.12
CA MET A 3 25.02 15.21 20.07
C MET A 3 24.21 14.88 18.82
N GLY A 4 24.87 14.34 17.80
CA GLY A 4 24.21 13.89 16.59
C GLY A 4 23.24 12.73 16.87
N PRO A 5 22.21 12.54 16.03
CA PRO A 5 21.24 11.46 16.18
C PRO A 5 21.94 10.10 16.27
N LYS A 6 21.52 9.28 17.25
CA LYS A 6 22.09 7.96 17.55
C LYS A 6 22.09 7.10 16.27
N HIS A 7 23.18 6.35 16.05
CA HIS A 7 23.38 5.46 14.90
C HIS A 7 23.69 6.13 13.56
N THR A 8 24.04 7.41 13.56
CA THR A 8 24.49 8.12 12.35
C THR A 8 26.01 8.10 12.23
N LYS A 9 26.53 7.80 11.04
CA LYS A 9 27.96 7.86 10.70
C LYS A 9 28.16 8.74 9.47
N VAL A 10 29.27 9.48 9.42
CA VAL A 10 29.65 10.25 8.23
C VAL A 10 30.61 9.40 7.40
N HIS A 11 30.26 9.17 6.14
CA HIS A 11 31.09 8.49 5.16
C HIS A 11 32.23 9.41 4.69
N PRO A 12 33.40 8.89 4.26
CA PRO A 12 34.50 9.71 3.73
C PRO A 12 34.10 10.67 2.58
N SER A 13 33.02 10.36 1.87
CA SER A 13 32.43 11.24 0.85
C SER A 13 31.64 12.45 1.40
N GLY A 14 31.65 12.67 2.71
CA GLY A 14 30.91 13.74 3.39
C GLY A 14 29.41 13.47 3.60
N ARG A 15 28.89 12.34 3.12
CA ARG A 15 27.47 11.95 3.29
C ARG A 15 27.24 11.27 4.63
N GLY A 16 26.12 11.56 5.28
CA GLY A 16 25.64 10.83 6.45
C GLY A 16 24.98 9.51 6.06
N GLU A 17 25.12 8.52 6.94
CA GLU A 17 24.56 7.19 6.81
C GLU A 17 23.97 6.78 8.16
N TYR A 18 22.72 6.32 8.15
CA TYR A 18 22.12 5.63 9.28
C TYR A 18 22.56 4.17 9.26
N ARG A 19 23.10 3.68 10.38
CA ARG A 19 23.57 2.30 10.50
C ARG A 19 23.27 1.72 11.88
N ARG A 20 22.32 0.79 11.95
CA ARG A 20 21.95 0.08 13.17
C ARG A 20 21.91 -1.42 12.95
N ALA A 21 22.62 -2.17 13.79
CA ALA A 21 22.65 -3.63 13.74
C ALA A 21 21.36 -4.21 14.32
N PHE A 22 20.86 -5.30 13.70
CA PHE A 22 19.76 -6.07 14.25
C PHE A 22 20.27 -7.04 15.33
N SER A 23 19.44 -7.29 16.35
CA SER A 23 19.69 -8.34 17.36
C SER A 23 19.84 -9.70 16.69
N GLU A 24 20.72 -10.55 17.22
CA GLU A 24 21.08 -11.84 16.59
C GLU A 24 19.87 -12.74 16.39
N HIS A 25 18.95 -12.75 17.36
CA HIS A 25 17.72 -13.53 17.35
C HIS A 25 16.77 -13.14 16.19
N PHE A 26 16.78 -11.88 15.76
CA PHE A 26 15.90 -11.40 14.69
C PHE A 26 16.52 -11.46 13.30
N ARG A 27 17.86 -11.54 13.19
CA ARG A 27 18.57 -11.50 11.89
C ARG A 27 17.95 -12.43 10.85
N PRO A 28 17.63 -13.71 11.13
CA PRO A 28 17.04 -14.61 10.15
C PRO A 28 15.70 -14.12 9.57
N PHE A 29 14.95 -13.29 10.32
CA PHE A 29 13.59 -12.87 10.00
C PHE A 29 13.50 -11.47 9.38
N THR A 30 14.63 -10.75 9.28
CA THR A 30 14.71 -9.39 8.72
C THR A 30 14.64 -9.34 7.18
N GLY A 31 14.84 -10.47 6.51
CA GLY A 31 14.73 -10.59 5.05
C GLY A 31 13.30 -10.92 4.61
N GLY A 32 12.85 -10.40 3.46
CA GLY A 32 11.61 -10.83 2.81
C GLY A 32 11.67 -12.30 2.32
N LYS A 33 10.56 -12.82 1.80
CA LYS A 33 10.49 -14.20 1.25
C LYS A 33 11.61 -14.49 0.24
N ASP A 34 11.96 -13.49 -0.57
CA ASP A 34 12.98 -13.57 -1.62
C ASP A 34 14.17 -12.62 -1.38
N VAL A 35 14.32 -12.09 -0.16
CA VAL A 35 15.39 -11.14 0.18
C VAL A 35 16.24 -11.74 1.29
N ALA A 36 17.54 -11.85 1.04
CA ALA A 36 18.49 -12.39 2.01
C ALA A 36 18.38 -11.67 3.38
N PRO A 37 18.52 -12.42 4.49
CA PRO A 37 18.53 -11.84 5.83
C PRO A 37 19.60 -10.76 5.96
N ARG A 38 19.27 -9.64 6.60
CA ARG A 38 20.19 -8.51 6.78
C ARG A 38 20.74 -8.52 8.19
N ARG A 39 22.03 -8.19 8.34
CA ARG A 39 22.65 -8.05 9.66
C ARG A 39 22.40 -6.67 10.28
N GLU A 40 22.14 -5.67 9.45
CA GLU A 40 21.96 -4.28 9.86
C GLU A 40 21.03 -3.54 8.89
N HIS A 41 20.39 -2.50 9.40
CA HIS A 41 19.71 -1.49 8.60
C HIS A 41 20.71 -0.38 8.27
N LYS A 42 20.98 -0.21 6.97
CA LYS A 42 21.91 0.77 6.43
C LYS A 42 21.19 1.63 5.39
N VAL A 43 21.13 2.94 5.62
CA VAL A 43 20.44 3.90 4.72
C VAL A 43 21.28 5.18 4.59
N SER A 44 21.41 5.69 3.37
CA SER A 44 22.04 6.99 3.11
C SER A 44 21.10 8.12 3.52
N LEU A 45 21.61 9.10 4.26
CA LEU A 45 20.86 10.26 4.78
C LEU A 45 21.15 11.56 4.01
N GLY A 46 21.99 11.51 2.97
CA GLY A 46 22.42 12.69 2.23
C GLY A 46 23.52 13.46 2.96
N LEU A 47 23.61 14.77 2.76
CA LEU A 47 24.66 15.60 3.36
C LEU A 47 24.21 16.14 4.73
N PRO A 48 25.04 16.08 5.77
CA PRO A 48 24.73 16.72 7.04
C PRO A 48 24.50 18.23 6.85
N GLY A 49 23.42 18.75 7.44
CA GLY A 49 23.08 20.17 7.37
C GLY A 49 22.20 20.60 6.19
N THR A 50 21.86 19.69 5.25
CA THR A 50 20.85 19.98 4.23
C THR A 50 19.44 19.90 4.79
N SER A 51 18.50 20.64 4.19
CA SER A 51 17.08 20.49 4.50
C SER A 51 16.66 19.02 4.29
N GLY A 52 15.94 18.47 5.27
CA GLY A 52 15.48 17.09 5.25
C GLY A 52 16.43 16.03 5.82
N PHE A 53 17.68 16.38 6.20
CA PHE A 53 18.61 15.41 6.82
C PHE A 53 18.01 14.78 8.10
N MET A 54 17.45 15.62 8.98
CA MET A 54 16.83 15.15 10.22
C MET A 54 15.56 14.31 9.97
N ALA A 55 14.73 14.70 9.00
CA ALA A 55 13.57 13.92 8.61
C ALA A 55 13.96 12.54 8.06
N GLN A 56 15.08 12.44 7.32
CA GLN A 56 15.61 11.16 6.86
C GLN A 56 16.16 10.32 8.02
N CYS A 57 16.79 10.93 9.02
CA CYS A 57 17.23 10.23 10.23
C CYS A 57 16.04 9.61 10.97
N GLU A 58 14.97 10.38 11.15
CA GLU A 58 13.74 9.93 11.80
C GLU A 58 13.06 8.83 11.00
N ALA A 59 12.92 9.00 9.69
CA ALA A 59 12.36 7.98 8.81
C ALA A 59 13.16 6.68 8.85
N ALA A 60 14.50 6.74 8.85
CA ALA A 60 15.35 5.56 8.96
C ALA A 60 15.21 4.86 10.33
N ALA A 61 15.02 5.63 11.40
CA ALA A 61 14.75 5.07 12.73
C ALA A 61 13.39 4.36 12.78
N VAL A 62 12.33 4.96 12.23
CA VAL A 62 11.00 4.36 12.14
C VAL A 62 11.05 3.08 11.29
N GLN A 63 11.70 3.12 10.13
CA GLN A 63 11.87 1.93 9.27
C GLN A 63 12.60 0.80 9.98
N TYR A 64 13.63 1.12 10.78
CA TYR A 64 14.31 0.10 11.58
C TYR A 64 13.34 -0.57 12.57
N GLU A 65 12.56 0.21 13.31
CA GLU A 65 11.60 -0.33 14.28
C GLU A 65 10.52 -1.19 13.59
N ASP A 66 9.99 -0.75 12.44
CA ASP A 66 9.05 -1.53 11.64
C ASP A 66 9.62 -2.90 11.21
N ILE A 67 10.90 -2.93 10.81
CA ILE A 67 11.57 -4.18 10.44
C ILE A 67 11.69 -5.09 11.67
N VAL A 68 12.03 -4.53 12.83
CA VAL A 68 12.12 -5.31 14.09
C VAL A 68 10.76 -5.86 14.48
N VAL A 69 9.68 -5.07 14.42
CA VAL A 69 8.32 -5.56 14.73
C VAL A 69 7.92 -6.69 13.78
N LYS A 70 8.18 -6.55 12.47
CA LYS A 70 7.90 -7.62 11.50
C LYS A 70 8.73 -8.87 11.77
N ALA A 71 10.01 -8.69 12.09
CA ALA A 71 10.91 -9.80 12.43
C ALA A 71 10.49 -10.51 13.73
N GLN A 72 10.03 -9.76 14.73
CA GLN A 72 9.46 -10.29 15.98
C GLN A 72 8.21 -11.12 15.69
N ARG A 73 7.23 -10.58 14.96
CA ARG A 73 6.01 -11.34 14.60
C ARG A 73 6.32 -12.63 13.85
N ARG A 74 7.32 -12.61 12.97
CA ARG A 74 7.81 -13.81 12.26
C ARG A 74 8.47 -14.81 13.17
N HIS A 75 9.35 -14.32 14.06
CA HIS A 75 10.02 -15.15 15.05
C HIS A 75 9.00 -15.86 15.94
N ASP A 76 7.96 -15.14 16.38
CA ASP A 76 6.93 -15.67 17.28
C ASP A 76 5.89 -16.53 16.54
N ALA A 77 5.99 -16.67 15.21
CA ALA A 77 4.96 -17.25 14.35
C ALA A 77 3.56 -16.68 14.64
N ALA A 78 3.49 -15.43 15.12
CA ALA A 78 2.27 -14.74 15.54
C ALA A 78 1.53 -14.15 14.33
N PHE A 79 1.35 -14.97 13.29
CA PHE A 79 0.47 -14.66 12.18
C PHE A 79 -0.90 -15.25 12.46
N ASP A 80 -1.94 -14.46 12.22
CA ASP A 80 -3.28 -15.00 12.18
C ASP A 80 -3.33 -16.08 11.10
N VAL A 81 -3.77 -17.27 11.49
CA VAL A 81 -4.01 -18.35 10.53
C VAL A 81 -5.22 -17.93 9.71
N LEU A 82 -4.99 -17.50 8.47
CA LEU A 82 -6.03 -17.29 7.48
C LEU A 82 -6.54 -18.66 7.02
N ASP A 83 -7.49 -19.21 7.78
CA ASP A 83 -8.21 -20.40 7.38
C ASP A 83 -9.25 -20.09 6.28
N ALA A 84 -9.78 -21.14 5.66
CA ALA A 84 -10.72 -20.97 4.54
C ALA A 84 -11.95 -20.11 4.91
N PRO A 85 -12.56 -20.25 6.11
CA PRO A 85 -13.63 -19.36 6.57
C PRO A 85 -13.22 -17.89 6.66
N MET A 86 -12.07 -17.57 7.26
CA MET A 86 -11.59 -16.18 7.37
C MET A 86 -11.27 -15.58 6.01
N ILE A 87 -10.70 -16.37 5.10
CA ILE A 87 -10.47 -15.94 3.70
C ILE A 87 -11.80 -15.61 3.01
N ALA A 88 -12.81 -16.47 3.15
CA ALA A 88 -14.13 -16.25 2.55
C ALA A 88 -14.80 -14.99 3.12
N LEU A 89 -14.71 -14.79 4.44
CA LEU A 89 -15.24 -13.60 5.09
C LEU A 89 -14.54 -12.33 4.57
N SER A 90 -13.20 -12.30 4.55
CA SER A 90 -12.45 -11.14 4.06
C SER A 90 -12.73 -10.84 2.57
N ALA A 91 -12.87 -11.87 1.75
CA ALA A 91 -13.22 -11.70 0.33
C ALA A 91 -14.62 -11.10 0.15
N GLU A 92 -15.58 -11.54 0.97
CA GLU A 92 -16.95 -11.03 0.94
C GLU A 92 -17.03 -9.60 1.47
N THR A 93 -16.33 -9.27 2.57
CA THR A 93 -16.22 -7.90 3.09
C THR A 93 -15.67 -6.97 2.01
N PHE A 94 -14.58 -7.35 1.35
CA PHE A 94 -13.99 -6.57 0.26
C PHE A 94 -14.97 -6.38 -0.91
N ARG A 95 -15.72 -7.43 -1.27
CA ARG A 95 -16.75 -7.34 -2.33
C ARG A 95 -17.85 -6.36 -1.97
N VAL A 96 -18.28 -6.32 -0.71
CA VAL A 96 -19.30 -5.38 -0.22
C VAL A 96 -18.76 -3.96 -0.24
N GLU A 97 -17.58 -3.72 0.32
CA GLU A 97 -16.93 -2.39 0.30
C GLU A 97 -16.81 -1.85 -1.12
N MET A 98 -16.42 -2.69 -2.09
CA MET A 98 -16.33 -2.29 -3.48
C MET A 98 -17.69 -1.94 -4.12
N LEU A 99 -18.76 -2.64 -3.74
CA LEU A 99 -20.11 -2.30 -4.21
C LEU A 99 -20.62 -1.01 -3.57
N GLU A 100 -20.24 -0.74 -2.32
CA GLU A 100 -20.57 0.51 -1.64
C GLU A 100 -19.84 1.70 -2.27
N ASP A 101 -18.56 1.54 -2.58
CA ASP A 101 -17.77 2.54 -3.31
C ASP A 101 -18.35 2.82 -4.71
N ASP A 102 -18.66 1.78 -5.48
CA ASP A 102 -19.32 1.90 -6.79
C ASP A 102 -20.68 2.62 -6.68
N ASN A 103 -21.45 2.32 -5.63
CA ASN A 103 -22.73 2.98 -5.40
C ASN A 103 -22.54 4.45 -5.00
N ALA A 104 -21.58 4.75 -4.13
CA ALA A 104 -21.25 6.12 -3.76
C ALA A 104 -20.80 6.95 -4.99
N GLU A 105 -19.98 6.38 -5.87
CA GLU A 105 -19.54 7.03 -7.11
C GLU A 105 -20.72 7.27 -8.07
N ARG A 106 -21.68 6.34 -8.12
CA ARG A 106 -22.87 6.47 -8.99
C ARG A 106 -23.76 7.64 -8.59
N TRP A 107 -23.85 7.94 -7.29
CA TRP A 107 -24.69 9.01 -6.76
C TRP A 107 -23.92 10.29 -6.42
N ASP A 108 -22.62 10.35 -6.69
CA ASP A 108 -21.85 11.59 -6.59
C ASP A 108 -22.22 12.55 -7.75
N GLU A 109 -23.14 13.46 -7.45
CA GLU A 109 -23.61 14.51 -8.37
C GLU A 109 -22.47 15.42 -8.84
N THR A 110 -21.44 15.63 -7.99
CA THR A 110 -20.28 16.47 -8.32
C THR A 110 -19.41 15.80 -9.36
N GLY A 111 -19.13 14.50 -9.19
CA GLY A 111 -18.42 13.68 -10.16
C GLY A 111 -19.19 13.52 -11.48
N ALA A 112 -20.52 13.38 -11.41
CA ALA A 112 -21.38 13.32 -12.61
C ALA A 112 -21.32 14.62 -13.43
N GLU A 113 -21.39 15.77 -12.78
CA GLU A 113 -21.32 17.06 -13.46
C GLU A 113 -19.92 17.34 -14.01
N LEU A 114 -18.87 17.02 -13.25
CA LEU A 114 -17.48 17.11 -13.73
C LEU A 114 -17.24 16.24 -14.97
N ARG A 115 -17.76 15.00 -14.99
CA ARG A 115 -17.67 14.11 -16.16
C ARG A 115 -18.39 14.69 -17.38
N ARG A 116 -19.57 15.31 -17.21
CA ARG A 116 -20.28 16.00 -18.30
C ARG A 116 -19.47 17.18 -18.85
N LEU A 117 -18.92 18.00 -17.97
CA LEU A 117 -18.11 19.17 -18.36
C LEU A 117 -16.85 18.76 -19.12
N VAL A 118 -16.13 17.74 -18.64
CA VAL A 118 -14.95 17.19 -19.31
C VAL A 118 -15.32 16.57 -20.66
N ALA A 119 -16.41 15.81 -20.74
CA ALA A 119 -16.87 15.24 -22.00
C ALA A 119 -17.24 16.32 -23.04
N ALA A 120 -17.88 17.40 -22.60
CA ALA A 120 -18.21 18.54 -23.46
C ALA A 120 -16.96 19.27 -23.97
N ASP A 121 -15.97 19.51 -23.09
CA ASP A 121 -14.69 20.13 -23.46
C ASP A 121 -13.88 19.25 -24.44
N LEU A 122 -13.80 17.94 -24.19
CA LEU A 122 -13.12 17.00 -25.08
C LEU A 122 -13.78 16.92 -26.46
N SER A 123 -15.13 16.91 -26.50
CA SER A 123 -15.89 16.95 -27.75
C SER A 123 -15.66 18.25 -28.52
N ALA A 124 -15.64 19.40 -27.83
CA ALA A 124 -15.34 20.70 -28.44
C ALA A 124 -13.92 20.77 -29.03
N ARG A 125 -12.97 20.03 -28.42
CA ARG A 125 -11.58 19.88 -28.92
C ARG A 125 -11.45 18.83 -30.03
N GLY A 126 -12.53 18.21 -30.47
CA GLY A 126 -12.53 17.19 -31.52
C GLY A 126 -11.95 15.83 -31.11
N VAL A 127 -11.78 15.58 -29.81
CA VAL A 127 -11.33 14.30 -29.29
C VAL A 127 -12.52 13.35 -29.23
N ARG A 128 -12.49 12.28 -30.03
CA ARG A 128 -13.52 11.22 -29.94
C ARG A 128 -13.32 10.44 -28.65
N PHE A 129 -14.28 10.59 -27.73
CA PHE A 129 -14.40 9.74 -26.57
C PHE A 129 -15.18 8.49 -26.96
N GLU A 130 -14.49 7.41 -27.31
CA GLU A 130 -15.12 6.10 -27.34
C GLU A 130 -15.36 5.66 -25.90
N SER A 131 -16.58 5.89 -25.41
CA SER A 131 -17.00 5.31 -24.14
C SER A 131 -16.88 3.80 -24.31
N ARG A 132 -15.87 3.20 -23.69
CA ARG A 132 -15.79 1.76 -23.52
C ARG A 132 -16.87 1.41 -22.50
N GLU A 133 -18.13 1.45 -22.92
CA GLU A 133 -19.18 0.73 -22.24
C GLU A 133 -18.75 -0.74 -22.28
N GLY A 134 -18.25 -1.23 -21.14
CA GLY A 134 -18.10 -2.65 -20.91
C GLY A 134 -19.42 -3.34 -21.25
N PRO A 135 -19.38 -4.61 -21.68
CA PRO A 135 -20.52 -5.27 -22.29
C PRO A 135 -21.76 -5.11 -21.41
N GLN A 136 -22.75 -4.38 -21.92
CA GLN A 136 -24.12 -4.42 -21.40
C GLN A 136 -24.53 -5.89 -21.43
N ARG A 137 -24.46 -6.57 -20.28
CA ARG A 137 -25.02 -7.91 -20.13
C ARG A 137 -26.51 -7.75 -20.31
N ALA A 138 -27.00 -8.18 -21.47
CA ALA A 138 -28.42 -8.34 -21.76
C ALA A 138 -29.09 -9.03 -20.57
N SER A 139 -29.83 -8.27 -19.76
CA SER A 139 -30.78 -8.83 -18.80
C SER A 139 -32.02 -9.26 -19.57
N GLY A 140 -31.87 -10.37 -20.29
CA GLY A 140 -32.94 -11.02 -21.01
C GLY A 140 -33.21 -12.40 -20.44
N VAL A 141 -34.21 -12.47 -19.54
CA VAL A 141 -35.22 -13.55 -19.42
C VAL A 141 -34.69 -14.96 -19.01
N GLY A 142 -35.26 -15.68 -18.04
CA GLY A 142 -36.54 -15.53 -17.39
C GLY A 142 -36.70 -16.53 -16.24
N ARG A 143 -37.57 -16.11 -15.33
CA ARG A 143 -38.16 -16.89 -14.26
C ARG A 143 -39.10 -17.92 -14.90
N ALA A 144 -38.79 -19.21 -14.80
CA ALA A 144 -39.75 -20.28 -15.00
C ALA A 144 -40.07 -20.89 -13.63
N VAL A 145 -41.14 -20.38 -13.03
CA VAL A 145 -41.95 -21.12 -12.06
C VAL A 145 -42.69 -22.18 -12.86
N GLN A 146 -42.53 -23.45 -12.53
CA GLN A 146 -43.58 -24.45 -12.77
C GLN A 146 -43.70 -25.32 -11.52
N ASP A 147 -44.88 -25.21 -10.92
CA ASP A 147 -45.41 -26.02 -9.84
C ASP A 147 -45.50 -27.51 -10.25
N GLU A 148 -45.40 -28.37 -9.24
CA GLU A 148 -45.79 -29.78 -9.27
C GLU A 148 -47.30 -29.94 -9.59
N PRO A 149 -47.72 -31.15 -9.98
CA PRO A 149 -48.08 -32.15 -8.95
C PRO A 149 -47.32 -33.48 -9.03
#